data_AF-C0JMJ5-F1
#
_entry.id   AF-C0JMJ5-F1
#
_cell.length_a   1.000
_cell.length_b   1.000
_cell.length_c   1.000
_cell.angle_alpha   90.00
_cell.angle_beta   90.00
_cell.angle_gamma   90.00
#
_symmetry.space_group_name_H-M   'P 1'
#
loop_
_entity.id
_entity.type
_entity.pdbx_description
1 polymer ?
#
loop_
_entity_poly.entity_id
_entity_poly.type
_entity_poly.pdbx_seq_one_letter_code
_entity_poly.pdbx_strand_id
1 'polypeptide(L)'
;MKVIYIYLLLLVCKFLFVKSTCSFEGGKIKCTDEIETIKLYNGTEVNVKMDTVEGNNFFNLADFPYKNLLCDLNLKDKFIPETPSFPNIPTTGGDFVFTFNFPCRYRRDIKDIKIENKVLNVTFDKSRNQFVAHFGPMCGPLNLFGEGVSILNKTFETGTISNVPILDDDKGILTIQGSNLLNTSIKIYSNNIVKDTNPIGALDASHSSVTFLVEEFLTPNNWTIEVSICGSFYKSYSYPYLPVLIKMEGVLNDNGGNMVFTGNHLRPKHNVTGTFGNKTIECLTT
;
A
#
# COMPACT_ATOMS: atom_id res chain seq x y z
N MET A 1 -28.26 55.68 4.04
CA MET A 1 -27.90 54.58 4.96
C MET A 1 -28.02 53.26 4.21
N LYS A 2 -26.92 52.67 3.74
CA LYS A 2 -26.81 51.28 3.25
C LYS A 2 -25.41 51.07 2.69
N VAL A 3 -24.43 50.73 3.52
CA VAL A 3 -23.16 50.10 3.12
C VAL A 3 -22.58 49.35 4.34
N ILE A 4 -22.62 48.01 4.28
CA ILE A 4 -21.58 47.05 4.69
C ILE A 4 -21.07 47.11 6.15
N TYR A 5 -21.51 46.15 6.96
CA TYR A 5 -20.61 45.37 7.85
C TYR A 5 -21.07 43.89 7.84
N ILE A 6 -20.80 43.26 6.71
CA ILE A 6 -20.50 41.82 6.63
C ILE A 6 -19.25 41.62 7.52
N TYR A 7 -19.18 40.53 8.31
CA TYR A 7 -18.05 40.15 9.21
C TYR A 7 -18.12 40.51 10.71
N LEU A 8 -19.25 40.30 11.40
CA LEU A 8 -19.21 39.94 12.83
C LEU A 8 -19.29 38.41 13.04
N LEU A 9 -18.59 37.70 12.15
CA LEU A 9 -18.54 36.24 12.04
C LEU A 9 -17.39 35.62 12.87
N LEU A 10 -16.82 36.35 13.86
CA LEU A 10 -15.48 36.05 14.36
C LEU A 10 -15.27 35.85 15.87
N LEU A 11 -16.25 36.02 16.76
CA LEU A 11 -15.93 36.07 18.21
C LEU A 11 -16.82 35.22 19.12
N VAL A 12 -17.33 34.09 18.61
CA VAL A 12 -18.02 33.07 19.42
C VAL A 12 -17.20 31.77 19.41
N CYS A 13 -15.90 31.87 19.71
CA CYS A 13 -15.01 30.73 19.95
C CYS A 13 -15.19 30.17 21.38
N LYS A 14 -16.42 29.87 21.79
CA LYS A 14 -16.69 29.27 23.09
C LYS A 14 -16.79 27.75 22.95
N PHE A 15 -16.17 27.05 23.89
CA PHE A 15 -16.21 25.58 24.12
C PHE A 15 -15.05 24.73 23.57
N LEU A 16 -13.83 25.22 23.76
CA LEU A 16 -12.84 24.55 24.65
C LEU A 16 -12.32 25.50 25.74
N PHE A 17 -12.68 26.79 25.63
CA PHE A 17 -12.48 27.88 26.58
C PHE A 17 -13.83 28.61 26.67
N VAL A 18 -14.57 28.44 27.76
CA VAL A 18 -15.91 29.03 27.94
C VAL A 18 -15.85 30.39 28.64
N LYS A 19 -14.65 30.92 28.86
CA LYS A 19 -14.48 32.28 29.33
C LYS A 19 -13.90 33.13 28.21
N SER A 20 -14.48 34.31 28.02
CA SER A 20 -14.15 35.34 27.02
C SER A 20 -12.75 35.96 27.22
N THR A 21 -11.84 35.22 27.81
CA THR A 21 -10.63 35.71 28.46
C THR A 21 -9.34 35.19 27.82
N CYS A 22 -9.45 34.30 26.83
CA CYS A 22 -8.29 33.68 26.19
C CYS A 22 -8.11 34.03 24.72
N SER A 23 -6.86 34.18 24.27
CA SER A 23 -6.44 34.44 22.90
C SER A 23 -5.16 33.67 22.54
N PHE A 24 -4.88 33.48 21.25
CA PHE A 24 -3.66 32.83 20.79
C PHE A 24 -2.59 33.86 20.43
N GLU A 25 -1.42 33.77 21.08
CA GLU A 25 -0.32 34.73 20.93
C GLU A 25 1.03 33.98 20.87
N GLY A 26 1.77 34.11 19.76
CA GLY A 26 3.13 33.58 19.65
C GLY A 26 3.32 32.07 19.89
N GLY A 27 2.35 31.22 19.54
CA GLY A 27 2.43 29.77 19.79
C GLY A 27 1.84 29.30 21.12
N LYS A 28 1.42 30.24 21.97
CA LYS A 28 0.82 29.99 23.28
C LYS A 28 -0.61 30.48 23.33
N ILE A 29 -1.44 29.87 24.17
CA ILE A 29 -2.75 30.40 24.55
C ILE A 29 -2.55 31.31 25.75
N LYS A 30 -2.86 32.58 25.61
CA LYS A 30 -2.92 33.56 26.70
C LYS A 30 -4.33 33.62 27.26
N CYS A 31 -4.50 33.68 28.57
CA CYS A 31 -5.77 33.80 29.26
C CYS A 31 -5.68 34.81 30.40
N THR A 32 -6.73 35.57 30.67
CA THR A 32 -6.77 36.42 31.88
C THR A 32 -6.99 35.59 33.15
N ASP A 33 -7.73 34.47 33.04
CA ASP A 33 -7.98 33.54 34.14
C ASP A 33 -7.11 32.29 33.97
N GLU A 34 -6.76 31.65 35.08
CA GLU A 34 -6.10 30.35 35.06
C GLU A 34 -7.08 29.26 34.62
N ILE A 35 -6.56 28.26 33.90
CA ILE A 35 -7.29 27.09 33.48
C ILE A 35 -6.64 25.91 34.16
N GLU A 36 -7.45 25.14 34.84
CA GLU A 36 -6.98 24.01 35.64
C GLU A 36 -7.10 22.70 34.86
N THR A 37 -8.10 22.58 33.97
CA THR A 37 -8.40 21.33 33.26
C THR A 37 -8.77 21.55 31.79
N ILE A 38 -8.41 20.57 30.95
CA ILE A 38 -8.82 20.48 29.55
C ILE A 38 -9.44 19.11 29.28
N LYS A 39 -10.58 19.08 28.58
CA LYS A 39 -11.21 17.83 28.12
C LYS A 39 -10.73 17.45 26.73
N LEU A 40 -10.10 16.30 26.62
CA LEU A 40 -9.59 15.71 25.37
C LEU A 40 -10.74 15.13 24.51
N TYR A 41 -10.43 14.82 23.25
CA TYR A 41 -11.37 14.24 22.29
C TYR A 41 -11.99 12.93 22.78
N ASN A 42 -11.17 12.06 23.38
CA ASN A 42 -11.59 10.78 23.95
C ASN A 42 -12.46 10.93 25.21
N GLY A 43 -12.64 12.15 25.72
CA GLY A 43 -13.44 12.46 26.90
C GLY A 43 -12.65 12.55 28.20
N THR A 44 -11.36 12.20 28.20
CA THR A 44 -10.47 12.34 29.37
C THR A 44 -10.30 13.81 29.74
N GLU A 45 -10.38 14.11 31.03
CA GLU A 45 -10.04 15.43 31.57
C GLU A 45 -8.61 15.38 32.12
N VAL A 46 -7.79 16.34 31.72
CA VAL A 46 -6.38 16.41 32.11
C VAL A 46 -6.10 17.75 32.75
N ASN A 47 -5.35 17.72 33.85
CA ASN A 47 -4.91 18.93 34.51
C ASN A 47 -3.86 19.64 33.63
N VAL A 48 -3.95 20.96 33.56
CA VAL A 48 -2.99 21.79 32.85
C VAL A 48 -2.37 22.79 33.80
N LYS A 49 -1.09 23.08 33.57
CA LYS A 49 -0.36 24.11 34.30
C LYS A 49 -0.08 25.24 33.34
N MET A 50 -0.44 26.46 33.74
CA MET A 50 -0.18 27.67 32.98
C MET A 50 0.99 28.44 33.58
N ASP A 51 1.71 29.17 32.74
CA ASP A 51 2.75 30.10 33.18
C ASP A 51 2.13 31.49 33.36
N THR A 52 2.23 32.08 34.55
CA THR A 52 1.73 33.43 34.80
C THR A 52 2.82 34.48 34.55
N VAL A 53 2.57 35.40 33.62
CA VAL A 53 3.47 36.52 33.29
C VAL A 53 2.64 37.80 33.20
N GLU A 54 3.01 38.82 33.98
CA GLU A 54 2.37 40.15 33.97
C GLU A 54 0.84 40.09 34.11
N GLY A 55 0.34 39.24 35.02
CA GLY A 55 -1.10 39.08 35.29
C GLY A 55 -1.88 38.32 34.21
N ASN A 56 -1.19 37.74 33.22
CA ASN A 56 -1.78 36.88 32.21
C ASN A 56 -1.24 35.44 32.37
N ASN A 57 -2.08 34.46 32.07
CA ASN A 57 -1.75 33.03 32.14
C ASN A 57 -1.51 32.48 30.73
N PHE A 58 -0.42 31.76 30.53
CA PHE A 58 -0.02 31.23 29.24
C PHE A 58 0.03 29.70 29.25
N PHE A 59 -0.55 29.07 28.25
CA PHE A 59 -0.52 27.62 28.04
C PHE A 59 0.18 27.31 26.71
N ASN A 60 1.26 26.52 26.79
CA ASN A 60 1.99 26.11 25.61
C ASN A 60 1.34 24.88 24.97
N LEU A 61 0.69 25.09 23.83
CA LEU A 61 0.04 24.04 23.06
C LEU A 61 1.04 23.10 22.35
N ALA A 62 2.20 23.63 21.94
CA ALA A 62 3.16 22.88 21.14
C ALA A 62 3.83 21.76 21.95
N ASP A 63 4.09 22.04 23.23
CA ASP A 63 4.75 21.13 24.17
C ASP A 63 3.74 20.25 24.93
N PHE A 64 2.44 20.39 24.66
CA PHE A 64 1.42 19.63 25.37
C PHE A 64 1.41 18.17 24.92
N PRO A 65 1.59 17.19 25.84
CA PRO A 65 1.75 15.78 25.46
C PRO A 65 0.51 15.18 24.78
N TYR A 66 -0.69 15.73 25.02
CA TYR A 66 -1.94 15.25 24.45
C TYR A 66 -2.45 16.10 23.27
N LYS A 67 -1.56 16.86 22.60
CA LYS A 67 -1.91 17.70 21.44
C LYS A 67 -2.56 16.95 20.27
N ASN A 68 -2.34 15.64 20.18
CA ASN A 68 -2.97 14.72 19.23
C ASN A 68 -4.42 14.36 19.57
N LEU A 69 -4.94 14.78 20.73
CA LEU A 69 -6.32 14.57 21.18
C LEU A 69 -7.03 15.90 21.49
N LEU A 70 -6.37 17.04 21.26
CA LEU A 70 -6.97 18.36 21.41
C LEU A 70 -7.79 18.72 20.18
N CYS A 71 -8.97 19.32 20.35
CA CYS A 71 -9.66 19.93 19.22
C CYS A 71 -9.16 21.36 18.98
N ASP A 72 -8.95 21.67 17.72
CA ASP A 72 -8.54 22.98 17.21
C ASP A 72 -9.51 24.09 17.63
N LEU A 73 -8.93 25.25 17.87
CA LEU A 73 -9.49 26.50 18.35
C LEU A 73 -9.79 27.50 17.22
N ASN A 74 -10.08 27.05 16.00
CA ASN A 74 -10.21 27.89 14.79
C ASN A 74 -8.90 28.54 14.30
N LEU A 75 -7.75 27.87 14.47
CA LEU A 75 -6.48 28.35 13.90
C LEU A 75 -6.20 27.66 12.56
N LYS A 76 -6.92 28.07 11.51
CA LYS A 76 -6.77 27.53 10.15
C LYS A 76 -5.31 27.52 9.64
N ASP A 77 -4.48 28.46 10.11
CA ASP A 77 -3.22 28.81 9.43
C ASP A 77 -1.93 28.63 10.27
N LYS A 78 -1.99 28.17 11.53
CA LYS A 78 -0.83 28.32 12.44
C LYS A 78 -0.24 27.06 13.08
N PHE A 79 -0.81 25.88 12.84
CA PHE A 79 -0.17 24.64 13.27
C PHE A 79 -0.08 23.68 12.09
N ILE A 80 1.11 23.66 11.49
CA ILE A 80 1.52 22.64 10.54
C ILE A 80 1.59 21.32 11.32
N PRO A 81 0.99 20.23 10.82
CA PRO A 81 1.12 18.92 11.45
C PRO A 81 2.60 18.55 11.55
N GLU A 82 3.08 18.28 12.77
CA GLU A 82 4.16 17.32 12.88
C GLU A 82 3.52 15.98 12.53
N THR A 83 3.96 15.36 11.44
CA THR A 83 3.46 14.09 10.90
C THR A 83 4.40 12.93 11.25
N PRO A 84 4.74 12.67 12.53
CA PRO A 84 5.69 11.61 12.82
C PRO A 84 5.12 10.20 12.59
N SER A 85 3.81 10.03 12.29
CA SER A 85 3.17 8.71 12.40
C SER A 85 2.22 8.29 11.27
N PHE A 86 2.12 9.02 10.15
CA PHE A 86 1.31 8.49 9.04
C PHE A 86 2.02 7.27 8.43
N PRO A 87 1.46 6.05 8.54
CA PRO A 87 2.14 4.85 8.08
C PRO A 87 2.24 4.87 6.56
N ASN A 88 3.19 4.11 6.00
CA ASN A 88 3.13 3.81 4.58
C ASN A 88 1.85 3.01 4.29
N ILE A 89 1.22 3.31 3.17
CA ILE A 89 -0.03 2.66 2.78
C ILE A 89 0.28 1.65 1.67
N PRO A 90 0.03 0.34 1.88
CA PRO A 90 0.15 -0.66 0.85
C PRO A 90 -0.85 -0.37 -0.28
N THR A 91 -0.50 -0.79 -1.50
CA THR A 91 -1.40 -0.66 -2.67
C THR A 91 -2.76 -1.34 -2.45
N THR A 92 -2.87 -2.29 -1.54
CA THR A 92 -4.13 -2.98 -1.22
C THR A 92 -5.08 -2.19 -0.33
N GLY A 93 -4.61 -1.08 0.26
CA GLY A 93 -5.40 -0.32 1.22
C GLY A 93 -5.61 -1.05 2.55
N GLY A 94 -6.63 -0.64 3.29
CA GLY A 94 -6.95 -1.10 4.64
C GLY A 94 -7.21 0.05 5.63
N ASP A 95 -7.34 -0.33 6.90
CA ASP A 95 -7.48 0.60 8.02
C ASP A 95 -6.12 0.97 8.59
N PHE A 96 -5.80 2.26 8.55
CA PHE A 96 -4.53 2.78 9.03
C PHE A 96 -4.77 3.67 10.23
N VAL A 97 -4.05 3.35 11.30
CA VAL A 97 -4.03 4.15 12.51
C VAL A 97 -2.97 5.23 12.36
N PHE A 98 -3.29 6.45 12.74
CA PHE A 98 -2.38 7.57 12.65
C PHE A 98 -2.60 8.56 13.80
N THR A 99 -1.59 9.38 14.05
CA THR A 99 -1.68 10.50 15.00
C THR A 99 -1.32 11.79 14.28
N PHE A 100 -2.07 12.85 14.57
CA PHE A 100 -1.80 14.19 14.06
C PHE A 100 -2.26 15.22 15.09
N ASN A 101 -1.59 16.36 15.11
CA ASN A 101 -1.90 17.42 16.07
C ASN A 101 -3.22 18.10 15.67
N PHE A 102 -4.06 18.39 16.66
CA PHE A 102 -5.34 19.11 16.49
C PHE A 102 -6.32 18.49 15.48
N PRO A 103 -6.69 17.22 15.67
CA PRO A 103 -7.40 16.43 14.66
C PRO A 103 -8.87 16.77 14.47
N CYS A 104 -9.48 17.45 15.42
CA CYS A 104 -10.88 17.81 15.41
C CYS A 104 -11.07 19.33 15.44
N ARG A 105 -12.20 19.80 14.93
CA ARG A 105 -12.68 21.18 15.06
C ARG A 105 -13.29 21.40 16.43
N TYR A 106 -13.58 22.65 16.78
CA TYR A 106 -14.18 23.02 18.07
C TYR A 106 -15.46 22.25 18.43
N ARG A 107 -16.26 21.84 17.43
CA ARG A 107 -17.48 21.04 17.63
C ARG A 107 -17.21 19.55 17.88
N ARG A 108 -15.94 19.16 17.93
CA ARG A 108 -15.46 17.77 17.97
C ARG A 108 -15.75 16.98 16.69
N ASP A 109 -15.99 17.66 15.59
CA ASP A 109 -15.98 17.05 14.26
C ASP A 109 -14.52 16.82 13.86
N ILE A 110 -14.18 15.65 13.33
CA ILE A 110 -12.83 15.40 12.81
C ILE A 110 -12.62 16.32 11.61
N LYS A 111 -11.44 16.95 11.52
CA LYS A 111 -11.07 17.77 10.38
C LYS A 111 -11.07 16.93 9.11
N ASP A 112 -11.55 17.52 8.03
CA ASP A 112 -11.57 16.88 6.72
C ASP A 112 -10.14 16.67 6.23
N ILE A 113 -9.74 15.40 6.10
CA ILE A 113 -8.55 14.98 5.38
C ILE A 113 -9.00 14.61 3.97
N LYS A 114 -8.26 15.07 2.96
CA LYS A 114 -8.58 14.81 1.56
C LYS A 114 -7.46 14.04 0.89
N ILE A 115 -7.85 13.10 0.04
CA ILE A 115 -6.99 12.54 -1.00
C ILE A 115 -7.45 13.18 -2.31
N GLU A 116 -6.56 13.92 -2.96
CA GLU A 116 -6.90 14.72 -4.14
C GLU A 116 -8.14 15.61 -3.86
N ASN A 117 -9.29 15.32 -4.47
CA ASN A 117 -10.55 16.05 -4.31
C ASN A 117 -11.60 15.32 -3.45
N LYS A 118 -11.27 14.17 -2.86
CA LYS A 118 -12.21 13.35 -2.06
C LYS A 118 -11.89 13.45 -0.58
N VAL A 119 -12.93 13.62 0.24
CA VAL A 119 -12.80 13.57 1.70
C VAL A 119 -12.63 12.11 2.12
N LEU A 120 -11.58 11.86 2.89
CA LEU A 120 -11.26 10.57 3.50
C LEU A 120 -12.20 10.30 4.66
N ASN A 121 -12.67 9.06 4.78
CA ASN A 121 -13.44 8.64 5.94
C ASN A 121 -12.49 8.42 7.12
N VAL A 122 -12.43 9.40 8.01
CA VAL A 122 -11.63 9.35 9.24
C VAL A 122 -12.55 9.16 10.42
N THR A 123 -12.22 8.20 11.28
CA THR A 123 -12.95 7.91 12.51
C THR A 123 -11.99 7.88 13.70
N PHE A 124 -12.53 7.82 14.92
CA PHE A 124 -11.72 7.67 16.13
C PHE A 124 -12.01 6.32 16.77
N ASP A 125 -10.98 5.48 16.85
CA ASP A 125 -11.04 4.20 17.53
C ASP A 125 -10.74 4.39 19.01
N LYS A 126 -11.77 4.28 19.85
CA LYS A 126 -11.66 4.43 21.31
C LYS A 126 -10.81 3.34 21.96
N SER A 127 -10.76 2.13 21.39
CA SER A 127 -9.99 1.01 21.95
C SER A 127 -8.49 1.23 21.79
N ARG A 128 -8.09 1.84 20.66
CA ARG A 128 -6.70 2.20 20.36
C ARG A 128 -6.34 3.61 20.81
N ASN A 129 -7.34 4.43 21.17
CA ASN A 129 -7.20 5.85 21.48
C ASN A 129 -6.52 6.64 20.34
N GLN A 130 -6.86 6.32 19.09
CA GLN A 130 -6.20 6.84 17.89
C GLN A 130 -7.20 7.07 16.75
N PHE A 131 -6.81 7.90 15.78
CA PHE A 131 -7.60 8.12 14.56
C PHE A 131 -7.32 7.02 13.54
N VAL A 132 -8.37 6.59 12.87
CA VAL A 132 -8.32 5.54 11.86
C VAL A 132 -8.83 6.10 10.55
N ALA A 133 -8.05 5.90 9.50
CA ALA A 133 -8.41 6.24 8.13
C ALA A 133 -8.49 4.97 7.29
N HIS A 134 -9.57 4.84 6.53
CA HIS A 134 -9.76 3.73 5.62
C HIS A 134 -9.33 4.12 4.19
N PHE A 135 -8.43 3.33 3.61
CA PHE A 135 -8.00 3.47 2.22
C PHE A 135 -8.46 2.26 1.42
N GLY A 136 -9.06 2.50 0.26
CA GLY A 136 -9.30 1.43 -0.72
C GLY A 136 -8.00 1.04 -1.44
N PRO A 137 -8.00 -0.08 -2.18
CA PRO A 137 -6.88 -0.47 -3.03
C PRO A 137 -6.60 0.62 -4.10
N MET A 138 -5.34 1.06 -4.21
CA MET A 138 -4.93 2.12 -5.13
C MET A 138 -3.44 2.03 -5.50
N CYS A 139 -3.08 2.66 -6.62
CA CYS A 139 -1.72 2.75 -7.13
C CYS A 139 -1.31 4.23 -7.31
N GLY A 140 0.00 4.51 -7.25
CA GLY A 140 0.56 5.80 -7.62
C GLY A 140 0.71 6.78 -6.44
N PRO A 141 0.70 8.10 -6.71
CA PRO A 141 0.90 9.11 -5.68
C PRO A 141 -0.20 9.09 -4.62
N LEU A 142 0.21 9.34 -3.39
CA LEU A 142 -0.63 9.52 -2.22
C LEU A 142 -0.34 10.91 -1.64
N ASN A 143 -1.26 11.82 -1.90
CA ASN A 143 -1.21 13.18 -1.37
C ASN A 143 -2.38 13.41 -0.42
N LEU A 144 -2.08 13.64 0.85
CA LEU A 144 -3.07 13.97 1.87
C LEU A 144 -3.05 15.46 2.15
N PHE A 145 -4.22 16.07 2.13
CA PHE A 145 -4.41 17.48 2.43
C PHE A 145 -5.39 17.67 3.58
N GLY A 146 -5.12 18.62 4.47
CA GLY A 146 -6.05 19.07 5.49
C GLY A 146 -6.21 20.58 5.38
N GLU A 147 -7.44 21.05 5.16
CA GLU A 147 -7.77 22.50 5.12
C GLU A 147 -6.85 23.34 4.19
N GLY A 148 -6.30 22.74 3.13
CA GLY A 148 -5.43 23.40 2.16
C GLY A 148 -3.92 23.21 2.40
N VAL A 149 -3.53 22.54 3.48
CA VAL A 149 -2.13 22.23 3.83
C VAL A 149 -1.80 20.78 3.45
N SER A 150 -0.63 20.55 2.86
CA SER A 150 -0.11 19.21 2.59
C SER A 150 0.28 18.53 3.91
N ILE A 151 -0.30 17.36 4.18
CA ILE A 151 -0.04 16.52 5.36
C ILE A 151 0.98 15.44 5.01
N LEU A 152 0.79 14.78 3.86
CA LEU A 152 1.62 13.68 3.39
C LEU A 152 1.76 13.79 1.87
N ASN A 153 2.98 13.59 1.38
CA ASN A 153 3.25 13.39 -0.04
C ASN A 153 4.18 12.18 -0.17
N LYS A 154 3.62 11.06 -0.63
CA LYS A 154 4.29 9.78 -0.84
C LYS A 154 3.70 9.06 -2.04
N THR A 155 4.14 7.83 -2.28
CA THR A 155 3.54 6.88 -3.22
C THR A 155 3.02 5.69 -2.40
N PHE A 156 1.94 5.04 -2.86
CA PHE A 156 1.52 3.76 -2.28
C PHE A 156 2.68 2.75 -2.32
N GLU A 157 2.85 2.00 -1.23
CA GLU A 157 3.92 1.03 -1.07
C GLU A 157 3.60 -0.25 -1.86
N THR A 158 4.49 -0.59 -2.80
CA THR A 158 4.50 -1.92 -3.42
C THR A 158 5.05 -2.93 -2.41
N GLY A 159 4.41 -4.07 -2.30
CA GLY A 159 4.71 -5.06 -1.27
C GLY A 159 5.90 -5.94 -1.62
N THR A 160 5.93 -7.12 -1.02
CA THR A 160 7.00 -8.11 -1.22
C THR A 160 6.50 -9.27 -2.06
N ILE A 161 7.34 -9.82 -2.94
CA ILE A 161 7.04 -11.05 -3.67
C ILE A 161 8.13 -12.08 -3.42
N SER A 162 7.77 -13.36 -3.44
CA SER A 162 8.71 -14.47 -3.26
C SER A 162 9.86 -14.44 -4.27
N ASN A 163 11.01 -14.99 -3.88
CA ASN A 163 12.16 -15.13 -4.78
C ASN A 163 11.96 -16.15 -5.89
N VAL A 164 11.06 -17.09 -5.67
CA VAL A 164 10.73 -18.16 -6.61
C VAL A 164 9.22 -18.15 -6.79
N PRO A 165 8.71 -18.03 -8.02
CA PRO A 165 7.29 -18.20 -8.28
C PRO A 165 6.90 -19.69 -8.26
N ILE A 166 5.61 -19.97 -8.10
CA ILE A 166 5.07 -21.33 -8.22
C ILE A 166 4.64 -21.54 -9.66
N LEU A 167 5.13 -22.61 -10.29
CA LEU A 167 4.83 -22.96 -11.67
C LEU A 167 4.20 -24.35 -11.73
N ASP A 168 3.09 -24.44 -12.46
CA ASP A 168 2.51 -25.70 -12.94
C ASP A 168 2.57 -25.62 -14.47
N ASP A 169 3.75 -25.96 -14.99
CA ASP A 169 4.13 -25.85 -16.39
C ASP A 169 3.34 -26.79 -17.30
N ASP A 170 2.96 -27.97 -16.81
CA ASP A 170 2.04 -28.88 -17.49
C ASP A 170 0.68 -28.23 -17.81
N LYS A 171 0.26 -27.26 -17.01
CA LYS A 171 -0.99 -26.49 -17.21
C LYS A 171 -0.75 -25.08 -17.72
N GLY A 172 0.51 -24.67 -17.88
CA GLY A 172 0.86 -23.29 -18.20
C GLY A 172 0.38 -22.30 -17.15
N ILE A 173 0.48 -22.63 -15.86
CA ILE A 173 0.04 -21.76 -14.77
C ILE A 173 1.24 -21.22 -14.01
N LEU A 174 1.23 -19.92 -13.75
CA LEU A 174 2.21 -19.24 -12.91
C LEU A 174 1.49 -18.53 -11.76
N THR A 175 1.92 -18.80 -10.54
CA THR A 175 1.40 -18.14 -9.35
C THR A 175 2.52 -17.34 -8.67
N ILE A 176 2.29 -16.06 -8.49
CA ILE A 176 3.15 -15.17 -7.72
C ILE A 176 2.52 -14.98 -6.35
N GLN A 177 3.27 -15.33 -5.31
CA GLN A 177 2.87 -15.13 -3.91
C GLN A 177 3.64 -13.97 -3.29
N GLY A 178 2.97 -13.25 -2.39
CA GLY A 178 3.52 -12.06 -1.78
C GLY A 178 2.51 -11.26 -0.96
N SER A 179 2.75 -9.97 -0.91
CA SER A 179 1.88 -8.96 -0.32
C SER A 179 1.74 -7.78 -1.27
N ASN A 180 0.63 -7.05 -1.13
CA ASN A 180 0.31 -5.85 -1.88
C ASN A 180 0.30 -6.07 -3.41
N LEU A 181 -0.25 -7.19 -3.87
CA LEU A 181 -0.22 -7.60 -5.28
C LEU A 181 -1.31 -6.93 -6.14
N LEU A 182 -1.80 -5.75 -5.76
CA LEU A 182 -2.79 -5.03 -6.55
C LEU A 182 -2.25 -4.66 -7.94
N ASN A 183 -3.07 -4.87 -8.98
CA ASN A 183 -2.72 -4.54 -10.37
C ASN A 183 -1.37 -5.15 -10.79
N THR A 184 -1.11 -6.39 -10.34
CA THR A 184 0.08 -7.13 -10.77
C THR A 184 -0.11 -7.63 -12.19
N SER A 185 0.86 -7.35 -13.05
CA SER A 185 0.97 -7.90 -14.39
C SER A 185 2.35 -8.51 -14.58
N ILE A 186 2.50 -9.32 -15.61
CA ILE A 186 3.80 -9.88 -15.98
C ILE A 186 4.06 -9.62 -17.44
N LYS A 187 5.33 -9.48 -17.82
CA LYS A 187 5.79 -9.65 -19.20
C LYS A 187 6.61 -10.90 -19.28
N ILE A 188 6.41 -11.67 -20.35
CA ILE A 188 7.08 -12.94 -20.54
C ILE A 188 7.70 -12.92 -21.92
N TYR A 189 8.97 -13.29 -22.00
CA TYR A 189 9.69 -13.35 -23.27
C TYR A 189 10.81 -14.38 -23.20
N SER A 190 11.32 -14.77 -24.38
CA SER A 190 12.45 -15.68 -24.49
C SER A 190 13.49 -15.16 -25.47
N ASN A 191 14.75 -15.52 -25.25
CA ASN A 191 15.87 -15.20 -26.15
C ASN A 191 15.67 -15.76 -27.57
N ASN A 192 14.95 -16.89 -27.70
CA ASN A 192 14.75 -17.57 -28.99
C ASN A 192 13.37 -17.31 -29.60
N ILE A 193 12.39 -16.90 -28.79
CA ILE A 193 11.02 -16.63 -29.21
C ILE A 193 10.62 -15.27 -28.61
N VAL A 194 10.64 -14.23 -29.43
CA VAL A 194 10.22 -12.89 -29.03
C VAL A 194 8.70 -12.80 -29.11
N LYS A 195 8.02 -13.40 -28.15
CA LYS A 195 6.60 -13.17 -27.91
C LYS A 195 6.49 -12.48 -26.56
N ASP A 196 6.39 -11.15 -26.57
CA ASP A 196 6.10 -10.36 -25.36
C ASP A 196 4.60 -10.45 -25.10
N THR A 197 4.23 -11.25 -24.10
CA THR A 197 2.86 -11.30 -23.59
C THR A 197 2.78 -10.55 -22.28
N ASN A 198 1.81 -9.65 -22.16
CA ASN A 198 1.53 -8.92 -20.91
C ASN A 198 0.19 -9.35 -20.29
N PRO A 199 0.05 -10.60 -19.80
CA PRO A 199 -1.20 -11.05 -19.20
C PRO A 199 -1.47 -10.33 -17.87
N ILE A 200 -2.76 -10.11 -17.61
CA ILE A 200 -3.25 -9.64 -16.31
C ILE A 200 -3.69 -10.88 -15.52
N GLY A 201 -3.19 -11.01 -14.30
CA GLY A 201 -3.43 -12.18 -13.48
C GLY A 201 -4.73 -12.10 -12.71
N ALA A 202 -5.25 -13.27 -12.33
CA ALA A 202 -6.35 -13.40 -11.38
C ALA A 202 -5.81 -13.21 -9.96
N LEU A 203 -6.09 -12.06 -9.37
CA LEU A 203 -5.70 -11.71 -8.00
C LEU A 203 -6.69 -12.32 -6.99
N ASP A 204 -6.15 -12.92 -5.93
CA ASP A 204 -6.97 -13.46 -4.83
C ASP A 204 -7.58 -12.35 -3.96
N ALA A 205 -8.58 -12.70 -3.15
CA ALA A 205 -9.30 -11.74 -2.31
C ALA A 205 -8.41 -11.08 -1.24
N SER A 206 -7.36 -11.76 -0.78
CA SER A 206 -6.38 -11.24 0.18
C SER A 206 -5.26 -10.42 -0.48
N HIS A 207 -5.25 -10.32 -1.81
CA HIS A 207 -4.20 -9.67 -2.60
C HIS A 207 -2.78 -10.17 -2.26
N SER A 208 -2.68 -11.44 -1.89
CA SER A 208 -1.47 -12.15 -1.49
C SER A 208 -0.99 -13.16 -2.53
N SER A 209 -1.84 -13.49 -3.49
CA SER A 209 -1.55 -14.43 -4.56
C SER A 209 -2.19 -13.95 -5.85
N VAL A 210 -1.42 -13.96 -6.93
CA VAL A 210 -1.92 -13.69 -8.29
C VAL A 210 -1.53 -14.84 -9.21
N THR A 211 -2.51 -15.33 -9.95
CA THR A 211 -2.36 -16.48 -10.84
C THR A 211 -2.49 -16.05 -12.29
N PHE A 212 -1.56 -16.46 -13.13
CA PHE A 212 -1.51 -16.19 -14.56
C PHE A 212 -1.64 -17.51 -15.33
N LEU A 213 -2.46 -17.49 -16.37
CA LEU A 213 -2.43 -18.51 -17.40
C LEU A 213 -1.46 -18.05 -18.50
N VAL A 214 -0.41 -18.83 -18.69
CA VAL A 214 0.73 -18.59 -19.57
C VAL A 214 0.98 -19.86 -20.37
N GLU A 215 0.31 -19.96 -21.53
CA GLU A 215 0.47 -21.11 -22.43
C GLU A 215 1.91 -21.23 -22.97
N GLU A 216 2.68 -20.14 -22.95
CA GLU A 216 4.08 -20.11 -23.36
C GLU A 216 4.94 -21.10 -22.55
N PHE A 217 4.63 -21.31 -21.27
CA PHE A 217 5.36 -22.28 -20.44
C PHE A 217 5.13 -23.73 -20.86
N LEU A 218 4.13 -24.03 -21.69
CA LEU A 218 3.98 -25.36 -22.26
C LEU A 218 5.09 -25.67 -23.26
N THR A 219 5.82 -24.66 -23.76
CA THR A 219 6.83 -24.81 -24.83
C THR A 219 8.25 -24.73 -24.27
N PRO A 220 9.11 -25.72 -24.56
CA PRO A 220 10.47 -25.72 -24.04
C PRO A 220 11.30 -24.51 -24.50
N ASN A 221 11.73 -23.69 -23.54
CA ASN A 221 12.59 -22.54 -23.78
C ASN A 221 13.20 -21.98 -22.48
N ASN A 222 14.13 -21.04 -22.63
CA ASN A 222 14.55 -20.18 -21.54
C ASN A 222 13.62 -18.96 -21.49
N TRP A 223 12.76 -18.91 -20.48
CA TRP A 223 11.79 -17.85 -20.27
C TRP A 223 12.30 -16.83 -19.26
N THR A 224 12.06 -15.55 -19.54
CA THR A 224 12.21 -14.46 -18.59
C THR A 224 10.83 -13.91 -18.26
N ILE A 225 10.55 -13.73 -16.98
CA ILE A 225 9.27 -13.26 -16.46
C ILE A 225 9.53 -11.97 -15.68
N GLU A 226 9.13 -10.83 -16.23
CA GLU A 226 9.18 -9.56 -15.53
C GLU A 226 7.85 -9.28 -14.86
N VAL A 227 7.86 -9.10 -13.55
CA VAL A 227 6.69 -8.76 -12.75
C VAL A 227 6.63 -7.26 -12.57
N SER A 228 5.45 -6.70 -12.83
CA SER A 228 5.13 -5.31 -12.52
C SER A 228 3.98 -5.25 -11.53
N ILE A 229 4.10 -4.42 -10.49
CA ILE A 229 3.01 -4.13 -9.55
C ILE A 229 2.60 -2.68 -9.79
N CYS A 230 1.30 -2.43 -9.97
CA CYS A 230 0.82 -1.09 -10.29
C CYS A 230 1.50 -0.45 -11.53
N GLY A 231 1.85 -1.28 -12.52
CA GLY A 231 2.51 -0.85 -13.76
C GLY A 231 3.99 -0.46 -13.61
N SER A 232 4.57 -0.58 -12.41
CA SER A 232 5.99 -0.36 -12.17
C SER A 232 6.73 -1.69 -12.13
N PHE A 233 7.83 -1.81 -12.86
CA PHE A 233 8.70 -2.99 -12.80
C PHE A 233 9.11 -3.24 -11.36
N TYR A 234 8.95 -4.48 -10.92
CA TYR A 234 9.26 -4.91 -9.57
C TYR A 234 10.46 -5.87 -9.57
N LYS A 235 10.38 -6.95 -10.36
CA LYS A 235 11.39 -8.01 -10.35
C LYS A 235 11.32 -8.84 -11.63
N SER A 236 12.44 -9.48 -11.95
CA SER A 236 12.51 -10.48 -13.02
C SER A 236 12.86 -11.87 -12.47
N TYR A 237 12.27 -12.91 -13.05
CA TYR A 237 12.62 -14.30 -12.84
C TYR A 237 13.16 -14.90 -14.15
N SER A 238 14.16 -15.77 -14.03
CA SER A 238 14.61 -16.62 -15.12
C SER A 238 14.11 -18.05 -14.90
N TYR A 239 13.39 -18.58 -15.87
CA TYR A 239 12.83 -19.92 -15.85
C TYR A 239 13.31 -20.75 -17.04
N PRO A 240 14.33 -21.60 -16.86
CA PRO A 240 14.76 -22.53 -17.88
C PRO A 240 13.81 -23.74 -17.94
N TYR A 241 12.95 -23.80 -18.96
CA TYR A 241 12.08 -24.93 -19.25
C TYR A 241 12.64 -25.72 -20.43
N LEU A 242 13.72 -26.47 -20.23
CA LEU A 242 14.36 -27.27 -21.28
C LEU A 242 14.04 -28.75 -21.10
N PRO A 243 13.92 -29.55 -22.19
CA PRO A 243 13.72 -30.99 -22.07
C PRO A 243 14.99 -31.61 -21.50
N VAL A 244 14.84 -32.38 -20.41
CA VAL A 244 15.95 -33.07 -19.75
C VAL A 244 15.66 -34.55 -19.75
N LEU A 245 16.47 -35.31 -20.47
CA LEU A 245 16.44 -36.76 -20.42
C LEU A 245 17.21 -37.24 -19.19
N ILE A 246 16.54 -37.98 -18.31
CA ILE A 246 17.14 -38.51 -17.06
C ILE A 246 17.53 -39.98 -17.24
N LYS A 247 16.71 -40.75 -17.94
CA LYS A 247 16.87 -42.20 -18.06
C LYS A 247 16.38 -42.72 -19.40
N MET A 248 17.09 -43.70 -19.93
CA MET A 248 16.68 -44.50 -21.08
C MET A 248 16.72 -45.97 -20.68
N GLU A 249 15.61 -46.69 -20.86
CA GLU A 249 15.51 -48.12 -20.53
C GLU A 249 14.81 -48.87 -21.64
N GLY A 250 15.21 -50.12 -21.86
CA GLY A 250 14.59 -50.98 -22.87
C GLY A 250 15.61 -51.82 -23.63
N VAL A 251 15.15 -52.38 -24.75
CA VAL A 251 15.99 -53.19 -25.64
C VAL A 251 15.99 -52.52 -27.00
N LEU A 252 17.16 -52.14 -27.48
CA LEU A 252 17.38 -51.65 -28.83
C LEU A 252 18.26 -52.65 -29.57
N ASN A 253 17.79 -53.16 -30.71
CA ASN A 253 18.58 -54.00 -31.61
C ASN A 253 18.51 -53.48 -33.05
N ASP A 254 19.17 -54.16 -33.99
CA ASP A 254 19.26 -53.73 -35.39
C ASP A 254 17.91 -53.70 -36.13
N ASN A 255 16.87 -54.32 -35.58
CA ASN A 255 15.49 -54.30 -36.10
C ASN A 255 14.57 -53.33 -35.32
N GLY A 256 15.14 -52.49 -34.47
CA GLY A 256 14.41 -51.62 -33.54
C GLY A 256 14.09 -52.31 -32.21
N GLY A 257 13.28 -51.65 -31.38
CA GLY A 257 12.85 -52.20 -30.10
C GLY A 257 12.16 -51.18 -29.21
N ASN A 258 11.60 -51.66 -28.10
CA ASN A 258 10.86 -50.81 -27.16
C ASN A 258 11.84 -50.11 -26.22
N MET A 259 11.82 -48.78 -26.26
CA MET A 259 12.59 -47.90 -25.39
C MET A 259 11.64 -46.98 -24.63
N VAL A 260 11.90 -46.80 -23.35
CA VAL A 260 11.20 -45.87 -22.47
C VAL A 260 12.18 -44.77 -22.09
N PHE A 261 11.81 -43.54 -22.43
CA PHE A 261 12.55 -42.33 -22.08
C PHE A 261 11.87 -41.68 -20.88
N THR A 262 12.60 -41.55 -19.77
CA THR A 262 12.14 -40.83 -18.58
C THR A 262 12.94 -39.55 -18.44
N GLY A 263 12.25 -38.45 -18.17
CA GLY A 263 12.88 -37.15 -18.06
C GLY A 263 11.88 -36.07 -17.68
N ASN A 264 12.37 -34.85 -17.57
CA ASN A 264 11.55 -33.68 -17.31
C ASN A 264 11.25 -32.95 -18.63
N HIS A 265 10.04 -32.43 -18.75
CA HIS A 265 9.59 -31.63 -19.89
C HIS A 265 9.74 -32.35 -21.25
N LEU A 266 9.68 -33.69 -21.23
CA LEU A 266 9.64 -34.51 -22.43
C LEU A 266 8.21 -34.46 -22.99
N ARG A 267 7.99 -33.65 -24.03
CA ARG A 267 6.66 -33.44 -24.59
C ARG A 267 6.13 -34.71 -25.27
N PRO A 268 4.89 -35.16 -24.96
CA PRO A 268 4.21 -36.16 -25.77
C PRO A 268 3.83 -35.57 -27.14
N LYS A 269 3.78 -36.41 -28.19
CA LYS A 269 3.30 -36.10 -29.56
C LYS A 269 4.23 -35.30 -30.49
N HIS A 270 5.54 -35.28 -30.23
CA HIS A 270 6.53 -34.86 -31.24
C HIS A 270 7.50 -36.01 -31.55
N ASN A 271 8.03 -36.04 -32.78
CA ASN A 271 9.06 -37.00 -33.16
C ASN A 271 10.29 -36.77 -32.28
N VAL A 272 10.59 -37.71 -31.38
CA VAL A 272 11.85 -37.72 -30.65
C VAL A 272 12.89 -38.35 -31.58
N THR A 273 13.82 -37.54 -32.06
CA THR A 273 14.97 -38.00 -32.82
C THR A 273 16.23 -37.83 -31.99
N GLY A 274 17.19 -38.73 -32.17
CA GLY A 274 18.45 -38.70 -31.44
C GLY A 274 19.51 -39.56 -32.10
N THR A 275 20.66 -39.69 -31.45
CA THR A 275 21.72 -40.59 -31.90
C THR A 275 22.08 -41.55 -30.77
N PHE A 276 22.17 -42.84 -31.10
CA PHE A 276 22.70 -43.87 -30.21
C PHE A 276 23.98 -44.43 -30.83
N GLY A 277 25.13 -44.00 -30.30
CA GLY A 277 26.41 -44.18 -31.00
C GLY A 277 26.43 -43.40 -32.32
N ASN A 278 26.67 -44.10 -33.43
CA ASN A 278 26.70 -43.51 -34.78
C ASN A 278 25.40 -43.70 -35.57
N LYS A 279 24.35 -44.28 -34.96
CA LYS A 279 23.06 -44.52 -35.61
C LYS A 279 22.03 -43.51 -35.14
N THR A 280 21.28 -42.94 -36.07
CA THR A 280 20.10 -42.13 -35.76
C THR A 280 18.99 -43.03 -35.24
N ILE A 281 18.35 -42.61 -34.15
CA ILE A 281 17.13 -43.22 -33.62
C ILE A 281 15.98 -42.24 -33.83
N GLU A 282 14.83 -42.77 -34.27
CA GLU A 282 13.60 -42.00 -34.41
C GLU A 282 12.49 -42.76 -33.69
N CYS A 283 11.82 -42.09 -32.75
CA CYS A 283 10.65 -42.65 -32.08
C CYS A 283 9.44 -42.39 -32.98
N LEU A 284 9.01 -43.43 -33.70
CA LEU A 284 7.76 -43.40 -34.45
C LEU A 284 6.63 -43.61 -33.45
N THR A 285 5.85 -42.56 -33.22
CA THR A 285 4.68 -42.47 -32.31
C THR A 285 4.94 -42.53 -30.80
N THR A 286 4.26 -41.64 -30.07
CA THR A 286 4.08 -41.64 -28.59
C THR A 286 2.62 -41.93 -28.30
#